data_AF-A0A923TN54-F1
#
_entry.id   AF-A0A923TN54-F1
#
_cell.length_a   1.000
_cell.length_b   1.000
_cell.length_c   1.000
_cell.angle_alpha   90.00
_cell.angle_beta   90.00
_cell.angle_gamma   90.00
#
_symmetry.space_group_name_H-M   'P 1'
#
loop_
_entity.id
_entity.type
_entity.pdbx_description
1 polymer ?
#
loop_
_entity_poly.entity_id
_entity_poly.type
_entity_poly.pdbx_seq_one_letter_code
_entity_poly.pdbx_strand_id
1 'polypeptide(L)'
;MNSLHRFLSGLVLCGVLALLHHAPTAAADGDALRIGSKRFTESYILAQVLAQKVSLPNAPAPAVKQGLGNTAIVYEALRSGSIDLYPEYLGTISLEILKNPAVTSLADINRQLAPLGLGVAISLGFNDGYALAMREDEAARLGI
;
A
#
# COMPACT_ATOMS: atom_id res chain seq x y z
N MET A 1 52.28 25.13 -27.97
CA MET A 1 51.18 24.14 -28.01
C MET A 1 51.29 23.25 -26.78
N ASN A 2 50.48 23.49 -25.73
CA ASN A 2 50.06 22.53 -24.67
C ASN A 2 49.44 23.24 -23.44
N SER A 3 48.54 24.20 -23.66
CA SER A 3 47.78 24.85 -22.59
C SER A 3 46.26 24.65 -22.70
N LEU A 4 45.79 23.84 -23.66
CA LEU A 4 44.35 23.71 -23.96
C LEU A 4 43.66 22.49 -23.33
N HIS A 5 44.39 21.59 -22.65
CA HIS A 5 43.80 20.37 -22.06
C HIS A 5 43.47 20.46 -20.57
N ARG A 6 43.74 21.58 -19.88
CA ARG A 6 43.45 21.72 -18.43
C ARG A 6 42.08 22.32 -18.10
N PHE A 7 41.27 22.67 -19.10
CA PHE A 7 39.96 23.31 -18.88
C PHE A 7 38.74 22.43 -19.21
N LEU A 8 38.93 21.17 -19.65
CA LEU A 8 37.84 20.31 -20.12
C LEU A 8 37.54 19.09 -19.23
N SER A 9 38.33 18.82 -18.20
CA SER A 9 38.06 17.69 -17.28
C SER A 9 37.24 18.07 -16.05
N GLY A 10 36.96 19.36 -15.83
CA GLY A 10 36.19 19.85 -14.68
C GLY A 10 34.68 19.97 -14.92
N LEU A 11 34.21 19.81 -16.17
CA LEU A 11 32.82 20.09 -16.54
C LEU A 11 31.97 18.85 -16.84
N VAL A 12 32.52 17.63 -16.64
CA VAL A 12 31.78 16.37 -16.85
C VAL A 12 31.31 15.73 -15.54
N LEU A 13 31.78 16.22 -14.38
CA LEU A 13 31.46 15.60 -13.07
C LEU A 13 30.27 16.22 -12.33
N CYS A 14 29.72 17.36 -12.78
CA CYS A 14 28.58 18.00 -12.11
C CYS A 14 27.20 17.67 -12.70
N GLY A 15 27.12 16.87 -13.77
CA GLY A 15 25.86 16.60 -14.49
C GLY A 15 25.09 15.34 -14.07
N VAL A 16 25.66 14.46 -13.23
CA VAL A 16 25.07 13.13 -12.96
C VAL A 16 24.61 12.94 -11.51
N LEU A 17 24.83 13.92 -10.63
CA LEU A 17 24.44 13.84 -9.20
C LEU A 17 23.09 14.50 -8.86
N ALA A 18 22.33 14.94 -9.88
CA ALA A 18 20.99 15.48 -9.71
C ALA A 18 19.87 14.47 -10.03
N LEU A 19 20.15 13.16 -9.89
CA LEU A 19 19.09 12.18 -9.64
C LEU A 19 18.63 12.37 -8.19
N LEU A 20 17.94 13.50 -8.01
CA LEU A 20 17.17 13.87 -6.85
C LEU A 20 16.36 12.65 -6.42
N HIS A 21 16.65 12.19 -5.21
CA HIS A 21 15.77 11.37 -4.41
C HIS A 21 14.36 11.95 -4.50
N HIS A 22 13.53 11.41 -5.41
CA HIS A 22 12.09 11.53 -5.31
C HIS A 22 11.68 10.67 -4.11
N ALA A 23 11.86 11.23 -2.91
CA ALA A 23 11.04 10.81 -1.79
C ALA A 23 9.58 11.02 -2.24
N PRO A 24 8.68 10.05 -2.03
CA PRO A 24 7.28 10.28 -2.31
C PRO A 24 6.85 11.48 -1.45
N THR A 25 6.59 12.60 -2.10
CA THR A 25 5.99 13.76 -1.45
C THR A 25 4.67 13.28 -0.90
N ALA A 26 4.56 13.26 0.43
CA ALA A 26 3.29 13.16 1.11
C ALA A 26 2.32 14.13 0.41
N ALA A 27 1.12 13.64 0.09
CA ALA A 27 0.11 14.33 -0.67
C ALA A 27 0.08 15.81 -0.31
N ALA A 28 0.26 16.67 -1.32
CA ALA A 28 0.14 18.11 -1.15
C ALA A 28 -1.24 18.42 -0.55
N ASP A 29 -1.24 19.31 0.43
CA ASP A 29 -2.41 19.80 1.15
C ASP A 29 -3.46 20.31 0.13
N GLY A 30 -4.45 19.48 -0.23
CA GLY A 30 -5.48 19.82 -1.22
C GLY A 30 -6.02 18.68 -2.10
N ASP A 31 -5.30 17.57 -2.28
CA ASP A 31 -5.80 16.47 -3.11
C ASP A 31 -6.65 15.46 -2.33
N ALA A 32 -7.69 14.94 -2.97
CA ALA A 32 -8.53 13.89 -2.43
C ALA A 32 -7.74 12.60 -2.19
N LEU A 33 -7.90 12.00 -1.02
CA LEU A 33 -7.30 10.70 -0.68
C LEU A 33 -7.82 9.61 -1.62
N ARG A 34 -6.93 8.89 -2.30
CA ARG A 34 -7.29 7.90 -3.31
C ARG A 34 -7.22 6.49 -2.71
N ILE A 35 -8.36 5.82 -2.66
CA ILE A 35 -8.50 4.52 -2.01
C ILE A 35 -8.69 3.45 -3.09
N GLY A 36 -7.80 2.46 -3.14
CA GLY A 36 -7.89 1.35 -4.07
C GLY A 36 -8.68 0.16 -3.54
N SER A 37 -9.09 -0.73 -4.44
CA SER A 37 -9.58 -2.07 -4.08
C SER A 37 -9.10 -3.15 -5.05
N LYS A 38 -9.03 -4.37 -4.53
CA LYS A 38 -8.96 -5.59 -5.34
C LYS A 38 -10.32 -5.89 -5.99
N ARG A 39 -10.33 -6.80 -6.96
CA ARG A 39 -11.53 -7.17 -7.77
C ARG A 39 -12.41 -8.26 -7.15
N PHE A 40 -12.73 -8.16 -5.85
CA PHE A 40 -13.66 -9.08 -5.17
C PHE A 40 -14.52 -8.35 -4.14
N THR A 41 -15.65 -8.97 -3.79
CA THR A 41 -16.76 -8.36 -3.05
C THR A 41 -16.34 -7.65 -1.76
N GLU A 42 -15.63 -8.35 -0.87
CA GLU A 42 -15.18 -7.75 0.39
C GLU A 42 -14.28 -6.53 0.14
N SER A 43 -13.32 -6.60 -0.78
CA SER A 43 -12.43 -5.46 -1.05
C SER A 43 -13.19 -4.22 -1.53
N TYR A 44 -14.26 -4.38 -2.32
CA TYR A 44 -15.13 -3.27 -2.71
C TYR A 44 -15.80 -2.60 -1.50
N ILE A 45 -16.34 -3.42 -0.59
CA ILE A 45 -17.02 -2.97 0.61
C ILE A 45 -16.03 -2.24 1.53
N LEU A 46 -14.88 -2.85 1.81
CA LEU A 46 -13.87 -2.27 2.71
C LEU A 46 -13.31 -0.95 2.19
N ALA A 47 -13.11 -0.81 0.87
CA ALA A 47 -12.68 0.47 0.29
C ALA A 47 -13.71 1.58 0.52
N GLN A 48 -15.02 1.28 0.43
CA GLN A 48 -16.09 2.23 0.72
C GLN A 48 -16.18 2.54 2.22
N VAL A 49 -16.06 1.53 3.09
CA VAL A 49 -16.01 1.74 4.54
C VAL A 49 -14.86 2.66 4.91
N LEU A 50 -13.66 2.45 4.34
CA LEU A 50 -12.51 3.34 4.55
C LEU A 50 -12.80 4.76 4.05
N ALA A 51 -13.36 4.92 2.85
CA ALA A 51 -13.72 6.23 2.31
C ALA A 51 -14.67 7.01 3.22
N GLN A 52 -15.67 6.34 3.78
CA GLN A 52 -16.61 6.94 4.73
C GLN A 52 -15.93 7.31 6.05
N LYS A 53 -15.01 6.46 6.54
CA LYS A 53 -14.31 6.68 7.81
C LYS A 53 -13.30 7.83 7.76
N VAL A 54 -12.69 8.08 6.61
CA VAL A 54 -11.68 9.13 6.42
C VAL A 54 -12.26 10.42 5.82
N SER A 55 -13.56 10.44 5.51
CA SER A 55 -14.25 11.66 5.05
C SER A 55 -14.40 12.66 6.19
N LEU A 56 -14.00 13.91 5.95
CA LEU A 56 -14.08 15.01 6.91
C LEU A 56 -14.88 16.18 6.32
N PRO A 57 -15.68 16.93 7.11
CA PRO A 57 -16.56 17.99 6.59
C PRO A 57 -15.87 19.11 5.80
N ASN A 58 -14.59 19.38 6.07
CA ASN A 58 -13.82 20.47 5.46
C ASN A 58 -12.60 19.97 4.67
N ALA A 59 -12.63 18.71 4.19
CA ALA A 59 -11.58 18.14 3.37
C ALA A 59 -12.16 17.62 2.05
N PRO A 60 -11.33 17.51 0.99
CA PRO A 60 -11.73 16.85 -0.24
C PRO A 60 -12.26 15.44 0.03
N ALA A 61 -13.37 15.07 -0.62
CA ALA A 61 -13.96 13.74 -0.48
C ALA A 61 -12.99 12.67 -1.02
N PRO A 62 -12.77 11.55 -0.31
CA PRO A 62 -11.91 10.47 -0.80
C PRO A 62 -12.39 9.91 -2.14
N ALA A 63 -11.48 9.66 -3.07
CA ALA A 63 -11.75 9.08 -4.38
C ALA A 63 -11.51 7.57 -4.35
N VAL A 64 -12.56 6.77 -4.53
CA VAL A 64 -12.45 5.30 -4.54
C VAL A 64 -12.21 4.77 -5.96
N LYS A 65 -11.09 4.07 -6.16
CA LYS A 65 -10.74 3.34 -7.38
C LYS A 65 -10.95 1.85 -7.17
N GLN A 66 -12.16 1.37 -7.45
CA GLN A 66 -12.52 -0.02 -7.24
C GLN A 66 -12.02 -0.94 -8.36
N GLY A 67 -11.75 -2.20 -8.01
CA GLY A 67 -11.64 -3.30 -8.98
C GLY A 67 -10.39 -3.24 -9.84
N LEU A 68 -9.31 -2.64 -9.34
CA LEU A 68 -8.07 -2.44 -10.08
C LEU A 68 -7.45 -3.76 -10.55
N GLY A 69 -7.60 -4.83 -9.76
CA GLY A 69 -7.10 -6.15 -10.11
C GLY A 69 -6.85 -7.03 -8.89
N ASN A 70 -5.90 -7.95 -9.01
CA ASN A 70 -5.38 -8.74 -7.90
C ASN A 70 -4.22 -7.99 -7.21
N THR A 71 -3.66 -8.56 -6.14
CA THR A 71 -2.60 -7.98 -5.31
C THR A 71 -1.52 -7.25 -6.10
N ALA A 72 -0.90 -7.88 -7.10
CA ALA A 72 0.20 -7.29 -7.86
C ALA A 72 -0.19 -5.96 -8.55
N ILE A 73 -1.41 -5.86 -9.09
CA ILE A 73 -1.87 -4.65 -9.78
C ILE A 73 -2.17 -3.54 -8.76
N VAL A 74 -2.82 -3.88 -7.65
CA VAL A 74 -3.14 -2.89 -6.60
C VAL A 74 -1.88 -2.42 -5.88
N TYR A 75 -0.92 -3.33 -5.66
CA TYR A 75 0.39 -3.03 -5.11
C TYR A 75 1.20 -2.09 -6.02
N GLU A 76 1.24 -2.35 -7.34
CA GLU A 76 1.89 -1.42 -8.27
C GLU A 76 1.17 -0.07 -8.33
N ALA A 77 -0.17 -0.04 -8.24
CA ALA A 77 -0.91 1.20 -8.15
C ALA A 77 -0.57 1.99 -6.87
N LEU A 78 -0.33 1.32 -5.74
CA LEU A 78 0.15 1.94 -4.51
C LEU A 78 1.58 2.47 -4.69
N ARG A 79 2.49 1.63 -5.21
CA ARG A 79 3.91 1.96 -5.41
C ARG A 79 4.12 3.10 -6.40
N SER A 80 3.27 3.20 -7.43
CA SER A 80 3.30 4.28 -8.41
C SER A 80 2.63 5.57 -7.92
N GLY A 81 2.00 5.55 -6.73
CA GLY A 81 1.18 6.65 -6.25
C GLY A 81 -0.06 6.90 -7.11
N SER A 82 -0.65 5.87 -7.73
CA SER A 82 -1.99 5.94 -8.36
C SER A 82 -3.13 5.85 -7.34
N ILE A 83 -2.86 5.24 -6.19
CA ILE A 83 -3.69 5.20 -4.98
C ILE A 83 -2.79 5.48 -3.77
N ASP A 84 -3.39 5.91 -2.66
CA ASP A 84 -2.68 6.24 -1.42
C ASP A 84 -2.79 5.12 -0.38
N LEU A 85 -3.89 4.36 -0.40
CA LEU A 85 -4.09 3.20 0.48
C LEU A 85 -5.10 2.20 -0.11
N TYR A 86 -5.06 0.96 0.37
CA TYR A 86 -6.08 -0.05 0.11
C TYR A 86 -6.08 -1.12 1.22
N PRO A 87 -7.19 -1.87 1.41
CA PRO A 87 -7.22 -3.02 2.32
C PRO A 87 -6.38 -4.19 1.78
N GLU A 88 -5.45 -4.71 2.58
CA GLU A 88 -4.68 -5.92 2.27
C GLU A 88 -4.54 -6.84 3.49
N TYR A 89 -4.45 -8.15 3.25
CA TYR A 89 -4.26 -9.17 4.27
C TYR A 89 -2.79 -9.34 4.62
N LEU A 90 -2.48 -9.48 5.91
CA LEU A 90 -1.11 -9.67 6.38
C LEU A 90 -0.42 -10.88 5.73
N GLY A 91 -1.14 -12.00 5.60
CA GLY A 91 -0.61 -13.20 4.94
C GLY A 91 -0.28 -12.95 3.45
N THR A 92 -1.12 -12.19 2.74
CA THR A 92 -0.88 -11.79 1.35
C THR A 92 0.32 -10.86 1.24
N ILE A 93 0.51 -9.91 2.18
CA ILE A 93 1.70 -9.06 2.21
C ILE A 93 2.96 -9.93 2.31
N SER A 94 3.00 -10.85 3.27
CA SER A 94 4.16 -11.72 3.48
C SER A 94 4.47 -12.61 2.28
N LEU A 95 3.44 -13.20 1.66
CA LEU A 95 3.59 -14.15 0.55
C LEU A 95 3.84 -13.47 -0.79
N GLU A 96 3.08 -12.43 -1.12
CA GLU A 96 3.04 -11.87 -2.47
C GLU A 96 3.91 -10.63 -2.62
N ILE A 97 4.04 -9.80 -1.57
CA ILE A 97 4.79 -8.54 -1.62
C ILE A 97 6.21 -8.75 -1.08
N LEU A 98 6.34 -9.23 0.17
CA LEU A 98 7.64 -9.42 0.82
C LEU A 98 8.36 -10.69 0.36
N LYS A 99 7.65 -11.64 -0.25
CA LYS A 99 8.17 -12.95 -0.67
C LYS A 99 8.86 -13.70 0.49
N ASN A 100 8.35 -13.52 1.70
CA ASN A 100 8.90 -14.10 2.92
C ASN A 100 7.77 -14.62 3.84
N PRO A 101 7.36 -15.90 3.69
CA PRO A 101 6.27 -16.48 4.47
C PRO A 101 6.56 -16.63 5.96
N ALA A 102 7.82 -16.57 6.40
CA ALA A 102 8.19 -16.67 7.80
C ALA A 102 7.81 -15.41 8.61
N VAL A 103 7.50 -14.31 7.93
CA VAL A 103 7.15 -13.03 8.53
C VAL A 103 5.65 -13.01 8.76
N THR A 104 5.21 -13.09 10.01
CA THR A 104 3.78 -13.18 10.34
C THR A 104 3.33 -12.08 11.30
N SER A 105 4.25 -11.48 12.05
CA SER A 105 3.92 -10.40 12.97
C SER A 105 3.77 -9.07 12.22
N LEU A 106 2.77 -8.26 12.62
CA LEU A 106 2.56 -6.92 12.05
C LEU A 106 3.82 -6.04 12.21
N ALA A 107 4.56 -6.19 13.32
CA ALA A 107 5.78 -5.44 13.57
C ALA A 107 6.89 -5.78 12.57
N ASP A 108 7.10 -7.07 12.29
CA ASP A 108 8.11 -7.50 11.32
C ASP A 108 7.70 -7.18 9.88
N ILE A 109 6.39 -7.30 9.56
CA ILE A 109 5.84 -6.85 8.28
C ILE A 109 6.14 -5.36 8.07
N ASN A 110 5.79 -4.50 9.02
CA ASN A 110 6.05 -3.05 8.92
C ASN A 110 7.55 -2.74 8.85
N ARG A 111 8.41 -3.48 9.56
CA ARG A 111 9.87 -3.31 9.47
C ARG A 111 10.38 -3.58 8.04
N GLN A 112 9.80 -4.55 7.34
CA GLN A 112 10.20 -4.90 5.97
C GLN A 112 9.53 -4.03 4.90
N LEU A 113 8.34 -3.47 5.18
CA LEU A 113 7.68 -2.51 4.29
C LEU A 113 8.33 -1.11 4.35
N ALA A 114 8.92 -0.72 5.47
CA ALA A 114 9.47 0.62 5.66
C ALA A 114 10.53 1.03 4.61
N PRO A 115 11.50 0.18 4.22
CA PRO A 115 12.44 0.49 3.12
C PRO A 115 11.76 0.71 1.76
N LEU A 116 10.53 0.23 1.58
CA LEU A 116 9.72 0.44 0.36
C LEU A 116 8.89 1.72 0.43
N GLY A 117 8.94 2.46 1.54
CA GLY A 117 8.08 3.63 1.79
C GLY A 117 6.63 3.25 2.10
N LEU A 118 6.37 2.01 2.51
CA LEU A 118 5.04 1.48 2.76
C LEU A 118 4.87 1.09 4.22
N GLY A 119 3.62 0.94 4.65
CA GLY A 119 3.29 0.44 5.98
C GLY A 119 1.81 0.07 6.11
N VAL A 120 1.53 -0.80 7.06
CA VAL A 120 0.18 -1.15 7.51
C VAL A 120 -0.15 -0.28 8.71
N ALA A 121 -1.16 0.59 8.55
CA ALA A 121 -1.52 1.59 9.55
C ALA A 121 -2.64 1.14 10.51
N ILE A 122 -3.61 0.37 10.03
CA ILE A 122 -4.83 0.05 10.76
C ILE A 122 -5.15 -1.44 10.60
N SER A 123 -5.42 -2.11 11.72
CA SER A 123 -6.02 -3.45 11.71
C SER A 123 -7.54 -3.35 11.64
N LEU A 124 -8.17 -4.13 10.77
CA LEU A 124 -9.63 -4.14 10.61
C LEU A 124 -10.35 -5.07 11.61
N GLY A 125 -9.61 -5.89 12.35
CA GLY A 125 -10.16 -6.68 13.46
C GLY A 125 -10.86 -7.98 13.10
N PHE A 126 -10.67 -8.50 11.88
CA PHE A 126 -11.21 -9.80 11.46
C PHE A 126 -10.14 -10.66 10.78
N ASN A 127 -10.42 -11.96 10.66
CA ASN A 127 -9.56 -12.94 9.99
C ASN A 127 -10.34 -13.59 8.83
N ASP A 128 -9.85 -13.41 7.60
CA ASP A 128 -10.40 -14.01 6.38
C ASP A 128 -9.59 -15.26 5.95
N GLY A 129 -9.37 -16.15 6.93
CA GLY A 129 -8.71 -17.43 6.72
C GLY A 129 -9.72 -18.54 6.42
N TYR A 130 -9.24 -19.66 5.85
CA TYR A 130 -10.08 -20.84 5.67
C TYR A 130 -10.61 -21.36 7.00
N ALA A 131 -11.91 -21.62 7.05
CA ALA A 131 -12.60 -22.15 8.22
C ALA A 131 -13.72 -23.13 7.82
N LEU A 132 -14.19 -23.91 8.79
CA LEU A 132 -15.41 -24.69 8.67
C LEU A 132 -16.58 -23.88 9.24
N ALA A 133 -17.67 -23.80 8.50
CA ALA A 133 -18.90 -23.15 8.95
C ALA A 133 -19.99 -24.19 9.19
N MET A 134 -20.80 -23.99 10.23
CA MET A 134 -22.00 -24.77 10.50
C MET A 134 -23.17 -23.86 10.86
N ARG A 135 -24.36 -24.43 10.94
CA ARG A 135 -25.56 -23.68 11.34
C ARG A 135 -25.47 -23.30 12.81
N GLU A 136 -25.99 -22.13 13.14
CA GLU A 136 -25.99 -21.57 14.49
C GLU A 136 -26.75 -22.45 15.49
N ASP A 137 -27.89 -23.03 15.09
CA ASP A 137 -28.69 -23.93 15.92
C ASP A 137 -27.95 -25.23 16.26
N GLU A 138 -27.22 -25.78 15.30
CA GLU A 138 -26.40 -26.97 15.50
C GLU A 138 -25.18 -26.67 16.39
N ALA A 139 -24.52 -25.53 16.18
CA ALA A 139 -23.42 -25.08 17.04
C ALA A 139 -23.89 -24.94 18.50
N ALA A 140 -25.03 -24.29 18.72
CA ALA A 140 -25.63 -24.14 20.04
C ALA A 140 -26.00 -25.48 20.68
N ARG A 141 -26.55 -26.43 19.90
CA ARG A 141 -26.89 -27.78 20.38
C ARG A 141 -25.66 -28.58 20.81
N LEU A 142 -24.54 -28.40 20.12
CA LEU A 142 -23.27 -29.11 20.37
C LEU A 142 -22.36 -28.38 21.37
N GLY A 143 -22.64 -27.12 21.71
CA GLY A 143 -21.85 -26.32 22.65
C GLY A 143 -20.50 -25.87 22.10
N ILE A 144 -20.43 -25.56 20.80
CA ILE A 144 -19.23 -25.09 20.09
C ILE A 144 -19.43 -23.70 19.51
#